data_AF-A0A2V7XU41-F1
#
_entry.id   AF-A0A2V7XU41-F1
#
_cell.length_a   1.000
_cell.length_b   1.000
_cell.length_c   1.000
_cell.angle_alpha   90.00
_cell.angle_beta   90.00
_cell.angle_gamma   90.00
#
_symmetry.space_group_name_H-M   'P 1'
#
loop_
_entity.id
_entity.type
_entity.pdbx_description
1 polymer ?
#
loop_
_entity_poly.entity_id
_entity_poly.type
_entity_poly.pdbx_seq_one_letter_code
_entity_poly.pdbx_strand_id
1 'polypeptide(L)'
;RPRTEALAKELNAVLPATLMTTLKARQGELEASGIPSKLAHRVASLSVMSSALDIIRLTRSGRPVEDVARVYFGLGARFGLDRLRAAGASIAAETPWQKAAVAVVVDDLFNYQSILASRVIRETDGARDPVDAWLASRPRVVERI
;
A
#
# COMPACT_ATOMS: atom_id res chain seq x y z
N ARG A 1 18.53 -5.67 -0.81
CA ARG A 1 18.63 -4.20 -1.00
C ARG A 1 18.29 -3.58 0.36
N PRO A 2 19.20 -2.85 1.02
CA PRO A 2 19.06 -2.51 2.44
C PRO A 2 17.75 -1.76 2.79
N ARG A 3 17.23 -0.93 1.89
CA ARG A 3 15.97 -0.19 2.12
C ARG A 3 14.69 -1.03 2.05
N THR A 4 14.63 -2.06 1.20
CA THR A 4 13.46 -2.96 1.14
C THR A 4 13.41 -3.86 2.37
N GLU A 5 14.58 -4.27 2.87
CA GLU A 5 14.70 -5.05 4.11
C GLU A 5 14.33 -4.21 5.34
N ALA A 6 14.67 -2.92 5.36
CA ALA A 6 14.21 -2.00 6.41
C ALA A 6 12.68 -1.90 6.44
N LEU A 7 12.04 -1.62 5.29
CA LEU A 7 10.57 -1.55 5.22
C LEU A 7 9.90 -2.88 5.61
N ALA A 8 10.48 -4.03 5.23
CA ALA A 8 9.97 -5.34 5.60
C ALA A 8 9.96 -5.58 7.12
N LYS A 9 10.95 -5.05 7.86
CA LYS A 9 11.02 -5.15 9.32
C LYS A 9 9.98 -4.26 10.00
N GLU A 10 9.72 -3.09 9.41
CA GLU A 10 8.83 -2.08 9.97
C GLU A 10 7.35 -2.23 9.57
N LEU A 11 6.97 -3.30 8.84
CA LEU A 11 5.60 -3.51 8.35
C LEU A 11 4.55 -3.39 9.46
N ASN A 12 4.83 -3.91 10.66
CA ASN A 12 3.90 -3.82 11.80
C ASN A 12 3.67 -2.39 12.27
N ALA A 13 4.63 -1.49 12.10
CA ALA A 13 4.57 -0.10 12.56
C ALA A 13 3.94 0.85 11.51
N VAL A 14 3.90 0.43 10.24
CA VAL A 14 3.48 1.30 9.12
C VAL A 14 2.19 0.83 8.44
N LEU A 15 1.80 -0.44 8.58
CA LEU A 15 0.59 -0.96 7.96
C LEU A 15 -0.66 -0.57 8.77
N PRO A 16 -1.72 -0.09 8.10
CA PRO A 16 -3.06 0.01 8.66
C PRO A 16 -3.54 -1.34 9.22
N ALA A 17 -4.38 -1.29 10.25
CA ALA A 17 -4.93 -2.47 10.91
C ALA A 17 -5.64 -3.43 9.94
N THR A 18 -6.28 -2.90 8.89
CA THR A 18 -6.95 -3.69 7.84
C THR A 18 -5.94 -4.54 7.06
N LEU A 19 -4.85 -3.94 6.56
CA LEU A 19 -3.81 -4.66 5.84
C LEU A 19 -3.08 -5.65 6.74
N MET A 20 -2.87 -5.30 8.01
CA MET A 20 -2.27 -6.22 8.98
C MET A 20 -3.16 -7.43 9.27
N THR A 21 -4.48 -7.24 9.32
CA THR A 21 -5.44 -8.34 9.47
C THR A 21 -5.36 -9.29 8.27
N THR A 22 -5.35 -8.74 7.04
CA THR A 22 -5.20 -9.54 5.82
C THR A 22 -3.88 -10.29 5.78
N LEU A 23 -2.77 -9.66 6.16
CA LEU A 23 -1.46 -10.30 6.23
C LEU A 23 -1.45 -11.47 7.22
N LYS A 24 -1.99 -11.27 8.43
CA LYS A 24 -2.08 -12.31 9.46
C LYS A 24 -2.99 -13.47 9.03
N ALA A 25 -4.13 -13.18 8.41
CA ALA A 25 -5.01 -14.22 7.87
C ALA A 25 -4.26 -15.07 6.84
N ARG A 26 -3.57 -14.42 5.89
CA ARG A 26 -2.77 -15.12 4.88
C ARG A 26 -1.62 -15.92 5.49
N GLN A 27 -0.95 -15.38 6.51
CA GLN A 27 0.08 -16.11 7.25
C GLN A 27 -0.50 -17.38 7.89
N GLY A 28 -1.65 -17.29 8.55
CA GLY A 28 -2.32 -18.42 9.19
C GLY A 28 -2.71 -19.52 8.19
N GLU A 29 -3.22 -19.16 7.01
CA GLU A 29 -3.51 -20.13 5.93
C GLU A 29 -2.26 -20.90 5.46
N LEU A 30 -1.13 -20.20 5.33
CA LEU A 30 0.13 -20.79 4.92
C LEU A 30 0.70 -21.70 6.01
N GLU A 31 0.62 -21.28 7.28
CA GLU A 31 1.01 -22.09 8.44
C GLU A 31 0.16 -23.36 8.56
N ALA A 32 -1.16 -23.25 8.38
CA ALA A 32 -2.07 -24.40 8.34
C ALA A 32 -1.76 -25.38 7.21
N SER A 33 -1.14 -24.90 6.13
CA SER A 33 -0.65 -25.71 5.01
C SER A 33 0.74 -26.33 5.27
N GLY A 34 1.28 -26.21 6.48
CA GLY A 34 2.57 -26.78 6.89
C GLY A 34 3.78 -25.90 6.60
N ILE A 35 3.60 -24.66 6.15
CA ILE A 35 4.72 -23.73 5.91
C ILE A 35 5.22 -23.19 7.26
N PRO A 36 6.54 -23.23 7.54
CA PRO A 36 7.09 -22.68 8.77
C PRO A 36 6.75 -21.19 8.95
N SER A 37 6.40 -20.77 10.16
CA SER A 37 5.87 -19.43 10.48
C SER A 37 6.72 -18.28 9.89
N LYS A 38 8.05 -18.35 10.01
CA LYS A 38 8.96 -17.33 9.44
C LYS A 38 8.84 -17.22 7.92
N LEU A 39 8.66 -18.34 7.22
CA LEU A 39 8.47 -18.37 5.76
C LEU A 39 7.05 -17.93 5.40
N ALA A 40 6.04 -18.38 6.14
CA ALA A 40 4.65 -17.97 5.96
C ALA A 40 4.49 -16.46 6.09
N HIS A 41 5.09 -15.84 7.11
CA HIS A 41 5.11 -14.40 7.30
C HIS A 41 5.77 -13.67 6.12
N ARG A 42 6.93 -14.15 5.65
CA ARG A 42 7.64 -13.57 4.50
C ARG A 42 6.79 -13.62 3.23
N VAL A 43 6.14 -14.75 2.96
CA VAL A 43 5.29 -14.94 1.79
C VAL A 43 4.03 -14.07 1.88
N ALA A 44 3.37 -14.04 3.04
CA ALA A 44 2.20 -13.18 3.26
C ALA A 44 2.52 -11.70 3.06
N SER A 45 3.70 -11.26 3.52
CA SER A 45 4.20 -9.89 3.37
C SER A 45 4.48 -9.46 1.92
N LEU A 46 4.61 -10.41 0.97
CA LEU A 46 4.87 -10.08 -0.43
C LEU A 46 3.77 -9.22 -1.06
N SER A 47 2.52 -9.42 -0.63
CA SER A 47 1.35 -8.69 -1.12
C SER A 47 1.50 -7.17 -0.95
N VAL A 48 1.92 -6.73 0.23
CA VAL A 48 2.15 -5.32 0.57
C VAL A 48 3.54 -4.81 0.14
N MET A 49 4.50 -5.71 -0.03
CA MET A 49 5.84 -5.37 -0.53
C MET A 49 5.86 -4.98 -2.02
N SER A 50 4.78 -5.23 -2.76
CA SER A 50 4.59 -4.69 -4.12
C SER A 50 4.75 -3.16 -4.15
N SER A 51 4.28 -2.46 -3.10
CA SER A 51 4.41 -1.01 -2.93
C SER A 51 5.80 -0.54 -2.48
N ALA A 52 6.73 -1.45 -2.15
CA ALA A 52 8.02 -1.08 -1.57
C ALA A 52 8.85 -0.16 -2.47
N LEU A 53 8.81 -0.39 -3.78
CA LEU A 53 9.56 0.43 -4.74
C LEU A 53 9.03 1.85 -4.81
N ASP A 54 7.70 2.02 -4.79
CA ASP A 54 7.06 3.33 -4.79
C ASP A 54 7.39 4.11 -3.51
N ILE A 55 7.25 3.46 -2.36
CA ILE A 55 7.59 4.04 -1.06
C ILE A 55 9.05 4.50 -1.04
N ILE A 56 10.00 3.64 -1.45
CA ILE A 56 11.43 3.98 -1.48
C ILE A 56 11.75 5.09 -2.50
N ARG A 57 11.00 5.19 -3.61
CA ARG A 57 11.17 6.31 -4.55
C ARG A 57 10.74 7.63 -3.90
N LEU A 58 9.66 7.61 -3.12
CA LEU A 58 9.14 8.79 -2.43
C LEU A 58 10.04 9.27 -1.28
N THR A 59 10.82 8.39 -0.64
CA THR A 59 11.79 8.79 0.40
C THR A 59 12.95 9.65 -0.13
N ARG A 60 13.14 9.77 -1.45
CA ARG A 60 14.16 10.66 -2.04
C ARG A 60 13.94 12.13 -1.68
N SER A 61 12.78 12.48 -1.16
CA SER A 61 12.46 13.78 -0.55
C SER A 61 13.17 14.06 0.78
N GLY A 62 13.95 13.11 1.32
CA GLY A 62 14.69 13.26 2.58
C GLY A 62 13.94 12.76 3.82
N ARG A 63 12.74 12.22 3.66
CA ARG A 63 11.92 11.72 4.78
C ARG A 63 12.24 10.26 5.16
N PRO A 64 12.04 9.89 6.44
CA PRO A 64 12.10 8.51 6.90
C PRO A 64 11.15 7.60 6.11
N VAL A 65 11.56 6.36 5.88
CA VAL A 65 10.78 5.39 5.09
C VAL A 65 9.46 5.04 5.77
N GLU A 66 9.45 5.07 7.11
CA GLU A 66 8.32 4.76 7.96
C GLU A 66 7.21 5.81 7.80
N ASP A 67 7.59 7.09 7.76
CA ASP A 67 6.63 8.19 7.58
C ASP A 67 6.01 8.15 6.19
N VAL A 68 6.83 7.93 5.16
CA VAL A 68 6.36 7.79 3.77
C VAL A 68 5.45 6.58 3.62
N ALA A 69 5.80 5.45 4.24
CA ALA A 69 4.98 4.24 4.24
C ALA A 69 3.64 4.46 4.95
N ARG A 70 3.62 5.13 6.11
CA ARG A 70 2.38 5.49 6.82
C ARG A 70 1.44 6.33 5.96
N VAL A 71 1.95 7.34 5.27
CA VAL A 71 1.15 8.15 4.35
C VAL A 71 0.65 7.31 3.18
N TYR A 72 1.53 6.54 2.55
CA TYR A 72 1.19 5.72 1.38
C TYR A 72 0.09 4.70 1.73
N PHE A 73 0.30 3.87 2.74
CA PHE A 73 -0.69 2.86 3.14
C PHE A 73 -1.94 3.48 3.76
N GLY A 74 -1.82 4.61 4.48
CA GLY A 74 -2.96 5.37 5.00
C GLY A 74 -3.89 5.83 3.88
N LEU A 75 -3.35 6.38 2.79
CA LEU A 75 -4.12 6.76 1.61
C LEU A 75 -4.78 5.54 0.95
N GLY A 76 -4.05 4.43 0.82
CA GLY A 76 -4.57 3.18 0.26
C GLY A 76 -5.77 2.66 1.03
N ALA A 77 -5.67 2.64 2.35
CA ALA A 77 -6.76 2.24 3.23
C ALA A 77 -7.93 3.24 3.20
N ARG A 78 -7.65 4.55 3.20
CA ARG A 78 -8.67 5.61 3.24
C ARG A 78 -9.52 5.69 1.97
N PHE A 79 -8.90 5.44 0.80
CA PHE A 79 -9.57 5.46 -0.50
C PHE A 79 -9.91 4.07 -1.03
N GLY A 80 -9.60 3.01 -0.29
CA GLY A 80 -9.90 1.63 -0.68
C GLY A 80 -9.08 1.12 -1.87
N LEU A 81 -7.92 1.72 -2.18
CA LEU A 81 -7.10 1.34 -3.33
C LEU A 81 -6.60 -0.11 -3.24
N ASP A 82 -6.32 -0.59 -2.04
CA ASP A 82 -5.96 -2.00 -1.81
C ASP A 82 -7.07 -2.96 -2.22
N ARG A 83 -8.33 -2.60 -1.94
CA ARG A 83 -9.50 -3.40 -2.32
C ARG A 83 -9.72 -3.35 -3.83
N LEU A 84 -9.55 -2.19 -4.46
CA LEU A 84 -9.65 -2.06 -5.92
C LEU A 84 -8.58 -2.89 -6.64
N ARG A 85 -7.33 -2.88 -6.15
CA ARG A 85 -6.27 -3.74 -6.69
C ARG A 85 -6.58 -5.22 -6.51
N ALA A 86 -7.06 -5.62 -5.33
CA ALA A 86 -7.47 -7.00 -5.08
C ALA A 86 -8.63 -7.45 -5.98
N ALA A 87 -9.64 -6.58 -6.18
CA ALA A 87 -10.74 -6.82 -7.09
C ALA A 87 -10.24 -6.97 -8.54
N GLY A 88 -9.36 -6.08 -8.99
CA GLY A 88 -8.72 -6.19 -10.30
C GLY A 88 -7.99 -7.51 -10.49
N ALA A 89 -7.18 -7.92 -9.51
CA ALA A 89 -6.47 -9.19 -9.53
C ALA A 89 -7.38 -10.43 -9.52
N SER A 90 -8.64 -10.30 -9.08
CA SER A 90 -9.63 -11.38 -9.07
C SER A 90 -10.42 -11.52 -10.37
N ILE A 91 -10.28 -10.58 -11.32
CA ILE A 91 -10.99 -10.62 -12.60
C ILE A 91 -10.52 -11.83 -13.40
N ALA A 92 -11.45 -12.71 -13.76
CA ALA A 92 -11.20 -13.83 -14.66
C ALA A 92 -10.95 -13.30 -16.09
N ALA A 93 -9.69 -13.05 -16.41
CA ALA A 93 -9.26 -12.61 -17.73
C ALA A 93 -8.88 -13.82 -18.60
N GLU A 94 -9.66 -14.09 -19.63
CA GLU A 94 -9.53 -15.27 -20.48
C GLU A 94 -8.56 -15.04 -21.66
N THR A 95 -8.52 -13.81 -22.19
CA THR A 95 -7.67 -13.47 -23.33
C THR A 95 -6.39 -12.72 -22.92
N PRO A 96 -5.31 -12.79 -23.72
CA PRO A 96 -4.08 -12.01 -23.45
C PRO A 96 -4.34 -10.51 -23.32
N TRP A 97 -5.24 -9.94 -24.12
CA TRP A 97 -5.60 -8.52 -24.07
C TRP A 97 -6.37 -8.15 -22.80
N GLN A 98 -7.27 -9.01 -22.33
CA GLN A 98 -7.96 -8.80 -21.05
C GLN A 98 -6.96 -8.83 -19.88
N LYS A 99 -6.00 -9.77 -19.89
CA LYS A 99 -4.95 -9.83 -18.87
C LYS A 99 -4.10 -8.55 -18.86
N ALA A 100 -3.73 -8.06 -20.05
CA ALA A 100 -3.00 -6.81 -20.18
C ALA A 100 -3.82 -5.60 -19.67
N ALA A 101 -5.11 -5.52 -20.01
CA ALA A 101 -5.98 -4.45 -19.55
C ALA A 101 -6.12 -4.41 -18.02
N VAL A 102 -6.31 -5.57 -17.38
CA VAL A 102 -6.36 -5.68 -15.91
C VAL A 102 -5.03 -5.25 -15.29
N ALA A 103 -3.90 -5.70 -15.86
CA ALA A 103 -2.58 -5.31 -15.36
C ALA A 103 -2.37 -3.79 -15.44
N VAL A 104 -2.74 -3.15 -16.55
CA VAL A 104 -2.64 -1.69 -16.72
C VAL A 104 -3.48 -0.96 -15.67
N VAL A 105 -4.73 -1.38 -15.44
CA VAL A 105 -5.58 -0.76 -14.42
C VAL A 105 -4.98 -0.89 -13.02
N VAL A 106 -4.43 -2.07 -12.69
CA VAL A 106 -3.77 -2.28 -11.38
C VAL A 106 -2.53 -1.40 -11.25
N ASP A 107 -1.71 -1.30 -12.30
CA ASP A 107 -0.51 -0.44 -12.32
C ASP A 107 -0.88 1.05 -12.17
N ASP A 108 -1.94 1.50 -12.84
CA ASP A 108 -2.45 2.87 -12.72
C ASP A 108 -2.88 3.17 -11.27
N LEU A 109 -3.49 2.23 -10.56
CA LEU A 109 -3.84 2.39 -9.14
C LEU A 109 -2.60 2.58 -8.26
N PHE A 110 -1.52 1.82 -8.49
CA PHE A 110 -0.24 2.02 -7.80
C PHE A 110 0.35 3.41 -8.10
N ASN A 111 0.31 3.81 -9.37
CA ASN A 111 0.83 5.10 -9.82
C ASN A 111 0.06 6.27 -9.18
N TYR A 112 -1.27 6.24 -9.20
CA TYR A 112 -2.10 7.27 -8.58
C TYR A 112 -1.88 7.36 -7.06
N GLN A 113 -1.76 6.23 -6.37
CA GLN A 113 -1.43 6.23 -4.94
C GLN A 113 -0.08 6.90 -4.68
N SER A 114 0.93 6.63 -5.51
CA SER A 114 2.27 7.25 -5.41
C SER A 114 2.23 8.75 -5.64
N ILE A 115 1.49 9.21 -6.66
CA ILE A 115 1.30 10.63 -6.96
C ILE A 115 0.60 11.34 -5.80
N LEU A 116 -0.47 10.75 -5.25
CA LEU A 116 -1.20 11.29 -4.11
C LEU A 116 -0.32 11.34 -2.85
N ALA A 117 0.41 10.26 -2.56
CA ALA A 117 1.32 10.21 -1.41
C ALA A 117 2.40 11.30 -1.51
N SER A 118 3.02 11.48 -2.68
CA SER A 118 3.97 12.57 -2.94
C SER A 118 3.36 13.94 -2.65
N ARG A 119 2.11 14.15 -3.09
CA ARG A 119 1.39 15.40 -2.89
C ARG A 119 1.08 15.67 -1.42
N VAL A 120 0.55 14.67 -0.70
CA VAL A 120 0.27 14.76 0.74
C VAL A 120 1.56 15.09 1.50
N ILE A 121 2.62 14.31 1.28
CA ILE A 121 3.93 14.51 1.91
C ILE A 121 4.40 15.96 1.75
N ARG A 122 4.35 16.51 0.52
CA ARG A 122 4.79 17.88 0.24
C ARG A 122 3.92 18.95 0.90
N GLU A 123 2.62 18.73 1.01
CA GLU A 123 1.66 19.75 1.44
C GLU A 123 1.35 19.72 2.94
N THR A 124 1.71 18.65 3.66
CA THR A 124 1.44 18.49 5.09
C THR A 124 2.72 18.17 5.87
N ASP A 125 3.79 18.93 5.61
CA ASP A 125 5.05 18.78 6.32
C ASP A 125 4.89 19.00 7.83
N GLY A 126 5.44 18.08 8.64
CA GLY A 126 5.31 18.09 10.10
C GLY A 126 3.93 17.78 10.68
N ALA A 127 2.92 17.44 9.87
CA ALA A 127 1.60 17.08 10.37
C ALA A 127 1.63 15.72 11.10
N ARG A 128 0.94 15.65 12.26
CA ARG A 128 0.80 14.40 13.04
C ARG A 128 0.00 13.33 12.27
N ASP A 129 -1.05 13.75 11.58
CA ASP A 129 -1.79 12.93 10.62
C ASP A 129 -1.80 13.63 9.25
N PRO A 130 -0.82 13.34 8.38
CA PRO A 130 -0.69 13.96 7.07
C PRO A 130 -1.92 13.76 6.17
N VAL A 131 -2.56 12.59 6.22
CA VAL A 131 -3.68 12.27 5.32
C VAL A 131 -4.92 13.07 5.73
N ASP A 132 -5.25 13.07 7.02
CA ASP A 132 -6.40 13.83 7.52
C ASP A 132 -6.18 15.34 7.40
N ALA A 133 -4.98 15.84 7.69
CA ALA A 133 -4.63 17.24 7.48
C ALA A 133 -4.77 17.66 6.00
N TRP A 134 -4.37 16.78 5.08
CA TRP A 134 -4.47 17.05 3.64
C TRP A 134 -5.92 17.07 3.15
N LEU A 135 -6.78 16.22 3.71
CA LEU A 135 -8.22 16.22 3.43
C LEU A 135 -8.94 17.44 4.01
N ALA A 136 -8.63 17.80 5.26
CA ALA A 136 -9.25 18.94 5.94
C ALA A 136 -8.98 20.28 5.24
N SER A 137 -7.82 20.42 4.57
CA SER A 137 -7.49 21.60 3.76
C SER A 137 -8.24 21.68 2.42
N ARG A 138 -9.10 20.70 2.09
CA ARG A 138 -9.82 20.60 0.80
C ARG A 138 -11.34 20.40 0.95
N PRO A 139 -12.05 21.36 1.58
CA PRO A 139 -13.48 21.22 1.88
C PRO A 139 -14.39 21.06 0.65
N ARG A 140 -13.93 21.29 -0.59
CA ARG A 140 -14.77 21.21 -1.80
C ARG A 140 -14.79 19.87 -2.55
N VAL A 141 -14.08 18.84 -2.10
CA VAL A 141 -14.05 17.52 -2.80
C VAL A 141 -14.67 16.38 -1.98
N VAL A 142 -14.83 16.55 -0.65
CA VAL A 142 -15.27 15.46 0.24
C VAL A 142 -16.80 15.34 0.38
N GLU A 143 -17.59 16.30 -0.15
CA GLU A 143 -19.06 16.24 -0.10
C GLU A 143 -19.73 15.40 -1.22
N ARG A 144 -18.97 14.69 -2.07
CA ARG A 144 -19.54 13.91 -3.21
C ARG A 144 -19.13 12.44 -3.27
N ILE A 145 -18.92 11.78 -2.12
CA ILE A 145 -18.76 10.31 -2.05
C ILE A 145 -19.67 9.74 -0.98
#